data_AF-A0A934XZV0-F1
#
_entry.id   AF-A0A934XZV0-F1
#
_cell.length_a   1.000
_cell.length_b   1.000
_cell.length_c   1.000
_cell.angle_alpha   90.00
_cell.angle_beta   90.00
_cell.angle_gamma   90.00
#
_symmetry.space_group_name_H-M   'P 1'
#
loop_
_entity.id
_entity.type
_entity.pdbx_description
1 polymer ?
#
loop_
_entity_poly.entity_id
_entity_poly.type
_entity_poly.pdbx_seq_one_letter_code
_entity_poly.pdbx_strand_id
1 'polypeptide(L)'
;MIEGLQDSFPADAIEIRLQDPDEALRLIGERRPDVLALFASRRALFGEHFGDSIAQAWDRAESALALSLVRMAVRHGRFGNDYHDYHNEMHALEILDRRIGRVMREAGPHTLTGMDWIALSLFASCHDLRQREVIDTGHPVGSNEAASIAETQRILDRCGFERGHDRALYLALDIMIAGSTFDANPQASDRRTYNTAEVIHSGGPLAPNLGREMERIHPGWSKTPDVERALDLALIASDLDTANVGESFIELSDSSARLAGEREMRAGRSLDSVASGAPMLGFVTGGQERYFFDLHRFCSPLGERVYAAGKAANADKVREMSLRLRAEFAERAKDSYSGADVLRAQQRVAWDLQ
;
A
#
# COMPACT_ATOMS: atom_id res chain seq x y z
N MET A 1 5.04 -20.94 1.66
CA MET A 1 6.00 -19.82 1.66
C MET A 1 6.37 -19.61 0.21
N ILE A 2 6.46 -18.37 -0.25
CA ILE A 2 7.01 -18.11 -1.58
C ILE A 2 8.54 -18.26 -1.41
N GLU A 3 9.06 -19.41 -1.84
CA GLU A 3 10.46 -19.80 -1.57
C GLU A 3 11.45 -19.06 -2.48
N GLY A 4 12.71 -18.93 -2.03
CA GLY A 4 13.79 -18.35 -2.84
C GLY A 4 13.78 -16.81 -2.98
N LEU A 5 12.78 -16.12 -2.42
CA LEU A 5 12.72 -14.65 -2.45
C LEU A 5 13.89 -13.98 -1.74
N GLN A 6 14.38 -14.57 -0.65
CA GLN A 6 15.53 -14.07 0.12
C GLN A 6 16.81 -13.99 -0.72
N ASP A 7 17.02 -14.96 -1.60
CA ASP A 7 18.19 -15.02 -2.48
C ASP A 7 18.06 -14.05 -3.66
N SER A 8 16.82 -13.86 -4.13
CA SER A 8 16.51 -12.98 -5.27
C SER A 8 16.49 -11.50 -4.88
N PHE A 9 16.12 -11.19 -3.63
CA PHE A 9 16.00 -9.85 -3.08
C PHE A 9 16.80 -9.73 -1.76
N PRO A 10 18.13 -9.60 -1.85
CA PRO A 10 18.98 -9.45 -0.69
C PRO A 10 18.71 -8.12 0.04
N ALA A 11 19.21 -8.05 1.28
CA ALA A 11 19.18 -6.84 2.08
C ALA A 11 19.83 -5.67 1.35
N ASP A 12 19.13 -4.53 1.29
CA ASP A 12 19.67 -3.30 0.72
C ASP A 12 20.51 -2.52 1.74
N ALA A 13 21.08 -1.39 1.33
CA ALA A 13 21.92 -0.56 2.19
C ALA A 13 21.17 0.01 3.41
N ILE A 14 19.85 0.24 3.31
CA ILE A 14 19.05 0.75 4.42
C ILE A 14 18.82 -0.35 5.44
N GLU A 15 18.44 -1.54 4.98
CA GLU A 15 18.26 -2.72 5.82
C GLU A 15 19.56 -3.12 6.52
N ILE A 16 20.70 -3.10 5.82
CA ILE A 16 22.01 -3.40 6.42
C ILE A 16 22.38 -2.39 7.51
N ARG A 17 22.02 -1.11 7.34
CA ARG A 17 22.34 -0.05 8.30
C ARG A 17 21.41 -0.07 9.52
N LEU A 18 20.11 -0.29 9.31
CA LEU A 18 19.07 -0.25 10.34
C LEU A 18 18.59 -1.66 10.65
N GLN A 19 19.36 -2.39 11.46
CA GLN A 19 19.05 -3.79 11.82
C GLN A 19 18.38 -3.91 13.19
N ASP A 20 18.57 -2.93 14.07
CA ASP A 20 18.18 -3.00 15.47
C ASP A 20 16.78 -2.42 15.70
N PRO A 21 15.81 -3.21 16.18
CA PRO A 21 14.47 -2.72 16.50
C PRO A 21 14.47 -1.63 17.60
N ASP A 22 15.39 -1.68 18.57
CA ASP A 22 15.46 -0.69 19.64
C ASP A 22 15.92 0.67 19.10
N GLU A 23 16.87 0.66 18.16
CA GLU A 23 17.28 1.87 17.43
C GLU A 23 16.09 2.46 16.64
N ALA A 24 15.29 1.62 15.99
CA ALA A 24 14.12 2.06 15.24
C ALA A 24 13.07 2.69 16.16
N LEU A 25 12.75 2.07 17.30
CA LEU A 25 11.83 2.63 18.29
C LEU A 25 12.30 4.00 18.80
N ARG A 26 13.60 4.14 19.09
CA ARG A 26 14.18 5.43 19.49
C ARG A 26 14.03 6.49 18.39
N LEU A 27 14.32 6.15 17.13
CA LEU A 27 14.17 7.06 16.00
C LEU A 27 12.72 7.50 15.77
N ILE A 28 11.75 6.58 15.90
CA ILE A 28 10.33 6.93 15.89
C ILE A 28 10.01 7.86 17.05
N GLY A 29 10.44 7.57 18.28
CA GLY A 29 10.20 8.43 19.43
C GLY A 29 10.74 9.85 19.27
N GLU A 30 11.90 10.01 18.62
CA GLU A 30 12.54 11.30 18.38
C GLU A 30 11.84 12.12 17.29
N ARG A 31 11.33 11.47 16.24
CA ARG A 31 10.86 12.15 15.03
C ARG A 31 9.35 12.10 14.80
N ARG A 32 8.68 11.08 15.34
CA ARG A 32 7.26 10.77 15.20
C ARG A 32 6.69 10.19 16.51
N PRO A 33 6.75 10.92 17.64
CA PRO A 33 6.24 10.44 18.93
C PRO A 33 4.73 10.12 18.89
N ASP A 34 3.98 10.71 17.95
CA ASP A 34 2.58 10.40 17.66
C ASP A 34 2.37 8.92 17.27
N VAL A 35 3.35 8.29 16.61
CA VAL A 35 3.29 6.86 16.25
C VAL A 35 3.42 5.96 17.48
N LEU A 36 4.26 6.32 18.46
CA LEU A 36 4.34 5.56 19.71
C LEU A 36 3.04 5.68 20.52
N ALA A 37 2.39 6.84 20.49
CA ALA A 37 1.07 7.01 21.10
C ALA A 37 0.00 6.13 20.42
N LEU A 38 0.04 6.02 19.08
CA LEU A 38 -0.80 5.09 18.33
C LEU A 38 -0.55 3.63 18.75
N PHE A 39 0.71 3.22 18.88
CA PHE A 39 1.06 1.87 19.31
C PHE A 39 0.56 1.55 20.72
N ALA A 40 0.77 2.47 21.67
CA ALA A 40 0.27 2.32 23.03
C ALA A 40 -1.27 2.23 23.08
N SER A 41 -1.96 3.05 22.27
CA SER A 41 -3.43 2.98 22.15
C SER A 41 -3.90 1.65 21.58
N ARG A 42 -3.22 1.13 20.54
CA ARG A 42 -3.56 -0.16 19.94
C ARG A 42 -3.32 -1.32 20.91
N ARG A 43 -2.21 -1.29 21.64
CA ARG A 43 -1.89 -2.27 22.68
C ARG A 43 -2.97 -2.32 23.75
N ALA A 44 -3.42 -1.16 24.24
CA ALA A 44 -4.48 -1.08 25.24
C ALA A 44 -5.80 -1.66 24.72
N LEU A 45 -6.19 -1.30 23.50
CA LEU A 45 -7.39 -1.82 22.83
C LEU A 45 -7.32 -3.36 22.69
N PHE A 46 -6.15 -3.90 22.32
CA PHE A 46 -5.99 -5.34 22.20
C PHE A 46 -6.02 -6.08 23.53
N GLY A 47 -5.44 -5.49 24.58
CA GLY A 47 -5.56 -6.02 25.94
C GLY A 47 -7.00 -6.05 26.42
N GLU A 48 -7.77 -4.97 26.18
CA GLU A 48 -9.18 -4.88 26.55
C GLU A 48 -10.05 -5.93 25.84
N HIS A 49 -9.90 -6.08 24.52
CA HIS A 49 -10.80 -6.92 23.72
C HIS A 49 -10.34 -8.39 23.58
N PHE A 50 -9.05 -8.68 23.68
CA PHE A 50 -8.52 -10.02 23.41
C PHE A 50 -7.63 -10.60 24.51
N GLY A 51 -7.37 -9.83 25.58
CA GLY A 51 -6.61 -10.26 26.74
C GLY A 51 -5.09 -10.15 26.59
N ASP A 52 -4.39 -10.49 27.67
CA ASP A 52 -2.95 -10.23 27.84
C ASP A 52 -2.07 -10.96 26.81
N SER A 53 -2.49 -12.14 26.34
CA SER A 53 -1.70 -12.91 25.36
C SER A 53 -1.56 -12.16 24.03
N ILE A 54 -2.62 -11.51 23.56
CA ILE A 54 -2.59 -10.71 22.34
C ILE A 54 -1.87 -9.39 22.59
N ALA A 55 -2.04 -8.76 23.75
CA ALA A 55 -1.26 -7.57 24.11
C ALA A 55 0.25 -7.84 24.17
N GLN A 56 0.68 -9.04 24.60
CA GLN A 56 2.09 -9.44 24.55
C GLN A 56 2.57 -9.76 23.13
N ALA A 57 1.71 -10.34 22.28
CA ALA A 57 2.04 -10.52 20.87
C ALA A 57 2.20 -9.17 20.14
N TRP A 58 1.43 -8.15 20.56
CA TRP A 58 1.59 -6.78 20.09
C TRP A 58 2.96 -6.21 20.42
N ASP A 59 3.55 -6.49 21.58
CA ASP A 59 4.88 -5.94 21.95
C ASP A 59 5.99 -6.35 20.95
N ARG A 60 5.92 -7.57 20.40
CA ARG A 60 6.80 -8.00 19.30
C ARG A 60 6.45 -7.33 17.98
N ALA A 61 5.15 -7.21 17.68
CA ALA A 61 4.68 -6.54 16.48
C ALA A 61 5.04 -5.05 16.47
N GLU A 62 5.05 -4.39 17.62
CA GLU A 62 5.44 -2.99 17.80
C GLU A 62 6.89 -2.76 17.37
N SER A 63 7.80 -3.63 17.79
CA SER A 63 9.20 -3.61 17.36
C SER A 63 9.32 -3.76 15.83
N ALA A 64 8.54 -4.66 15.23
CA ALA A 64 8.53 -4.90 13.79
C ALA A 64 7.94 -3.72 13.01
N LEU A 65 6.83 -3.13 13.50
CA LEU A 65 6.20 -1.93 12.95
C LEU A 65 7.15 -0.73 13.00
N ALA A 66 7.87 -0.54 14.11
CA ALA A 66 8.84 0.53 14.23
C ALA A 66 9.98 0.36 13.21
N LEU A 67 10.53 -0.86 13.10
CA LEU A 67 11.62 -1.15 12.18
C LEU A 67 11.20 -0.96 10.71
N SER A 68 10.05 -1.48 10.30
CA SER A 68 9.52 -1.32 8.95
C SER A 68 9.23 0.16 8.61
N LEU A 69 8.55 0.88 9.51
CA LEU A 69 8.23 2.30 9.30
C LEU A 69 9.48 3.17 9.22
N VAL A 70 10.49 2.96 10.08
CA VAL A 70 11.74 3.73 10.01
C VAL A 70 12.48 3.45 8.71
N ARG A 71 12.57 2.18 8.28
CA ARG A 71 13.24 1.85 7.03
C ARG A 71 12.56 2.50 5.84
N MET A 72 11.24 2.45 5.78
CA MET A 72 10.48 3.16 4.74
C MET A 72 10.64 4.68 4.85
N ALA A 73 10.57 5.26 6.05
CA ALA A 73 10.75 6.69 6.27
C ALA A 73 12.13 7.19 5.85
N VAL A 74 13.17 6.37 6.05
CA VAL A 74 14.54 6.69 5.67
C VAL A 74 14.79 6.44 4.18
N ARG A 75 14.14 5.43 3.60
CA ARG A 75 14.29 5.08 2.19
C ARG A 75 13.53 6.06 1.31
N HIS A 76 12.24 6.24 1.55
CA HIS A 76 11.32 6.97 0.69
C HIS A 76 10.49 8.04 1.40
N GLY A 77 10.77 8.27 2.67
CA GLY A 77 10.01 9.19 3.50
C GLY A 77 10.76 10.41 3.98
N ARG A 78 10.22 11.04 5.02
CA ARG A 78 10.73 12.31 5.56
C ARG A 78 12.03 12.17 6.36
N PHE A 79 12.52 10.96 6.61
CA PHE A 79 13.78 10.76 7.32
C PHE A 79 14.96 10.65 6.35
N GLY A 80 14.69 10.45 5.06
CA GLY A 80 15.67 10.35 3.99
C GLY A 80 15.65 11.54 3.03
N ASN A 81 16.37 11.35 1.93
CA ASN A 81 16.49 12.34 0.84
C ASN A 81 15.87 11.86 -0.49
N ASP A 82 15.51 10.58 -0.62
CA ASP A 82 14.85 10.02 -1.82
C ASP A 82 13.33 9.94 -1.59
N TYR A 83 12.71 11.09 -1.30
CA TYR A 83 11.29 11.17 -0.95
C TYR A 83 10.38 10.73 -2.10
N HIS A 84 9.44 9.85 -1.80
CA HIS A 84 8.35 9.46 -2.71
C HIS A 84 7.07 10.16 -2.27
N ASP A 85 6.31 10.72 -3.21
CA ASP A 85 5.10 11.47 -2.86
C ASP A 85 3.99 10.56 -2.31
N TYR A 86 3.91 9.30 -2.74
CA TYR A 86 2.87 8.35 -2.35
C TYR A 86 3.42 7.20 -1.47
N HIS A 87 4.34 6.39 -1.98
CA HIS A 87 4.83 5.18 -1.30
C HIS A 87 5.90 5.52 -0.25
N ASN A 88 5.46 6.07 0.87
CA ASN A 88 6.30 6.49 2.00
C ASN A 88 5.65 6.12 3.36
N GLU A 89 6.27 6.53 4.47
CA GLU A 89 5.78 6.24 5.82
C GLU A 89 4.38 6.76 6.12
N MET A 90 3.93 7.82 5.43
CA MET A 90 2.58 8.34 5.59
C MET A 90 1.54 7.41 4.98
N HIS A 91 1.79 6.77 3.83
CA HIS A 91 0.88 5.78 3.25
C HIS A 91 0.67 4.59 4.19
N ALA A 92 1.74 4.05 4.78
CA ALA A 92 1.59 3.01 5.79
C ALA A 92 0.76 3.45 7.00
N LEU A 93 0.94 4.70 7.46
CA LEU A 93 0.16 5.23 8.59
C LEU A 93 -1.29 5.51 8.21
N GLU A 94 -1.59 5.88 6.97
CA GLU A 94 -2.97 5.97 6.47
C GLU A 94 -3.66 4.61 6.56
N ILE A 95 -2.96 3.52 6.23
CA ILE A 95 -3.51 2.17 6.37
C ILE A 95 -3.62 1.80 7.86
N LEU A 96 -2.53 1.93 8.62
CA LEU A 96 -2.42 1.46 10.00
C LEU A 96 -3.35 2.18 10.98
N ASP A 97 -3.36 3.51 10.94
CA ASP A 97 -4.17 4.32 11.85
C ASP A 97 -5.58 4.49 11.29
N ARG A 98 -5.68 5.13 10.12
CA ARG A 98 -6.96 5.63 9.62
C ARG A 98 -7.85 4.51 9.09
N ARG A 99 -7.36 3.67 8.17
CA ARG A 99 -8.19 2.64 7.51
C ARG A 99 -8.47 1.45 8.42
N ILE A 100 -7.46 0.86 9.04
CA ILE A 100 -7.66 -0.22 10.03
C ILE A 100 -8.48 0.30 11.22
N GLY A 101 -8.19 1.51 11.71
CA GLY A 101 -8.98 2.15 12.77
C GLY A 101 -10.44 2.35 12.39
N ARG A 102 -10.74 2.74 11.15
CA ARG A 102 -12.11 2.85 10.65
C ARG A 102 -12.81 1.50 10.63
N VAL A 103 -12.17 0.45 10.12
CA VAL A 103 -12.75 -0.91 10.14
C VAL A 103 -13.05 -1.33 11.58
N MET A 104 -12.13 -1.16 12.53
CA MET A 104 -12.40 -1.50 13.94
C MET A 104 -13.58 -0.71 14.53
N ARG A 105 -13.72 0.58 14.21
CA ARG A 105 -14.83 1.40 14.72
C ARG A 105 -16.19 1.01 14.11
N GLU A 106 -16.24 0.75 12.80
CA GLU A 106 -17.50 0.50 12.09
C GLU A 106 -17.94 -0.96 12.13
N ALA A 107 -16.99 -1.91 12.05
CA ALA A 107 -17.26 -3.34 12.09
C ALA A 107 -17.16 -3.94 13.50
N GLY A 108 -16.51 -3.24 14.43
CA GLY A 108 -16.21 -3.72 15.78
C GLY A 108 -14.90 -4.53 15.85
N PRO A 109 -14.19 -4.49 16.99
CA PRO A 109 -12.91 -5.19 17.15
C PRO A 109 -13.04 -6.71 17.01
N HIS A 110 -14.17 -7.29 17.39
CA HIS A 110 -14.40 -8.74 17.29
C HIS A 110 -14.76 -9.24 15.87
N THR A 111 -14.73 -8.38 14.84
CA THR A 111 -14.95 -8.83 13.46
C THR A 111 -13.80 -9.72 12.94
N LEU A 112 -12.63 -9.66 13.58
CA LEU A 112 -11.44 -10.46 13.29
C LEU A 112 -10.80 -10.90 14.61
N THR A 113 -9.91 -11.89 14.56
CA THR A 113 -9.15 -12.29 15.75
C THR A 113 -8.06 -11.27 16.10
N GLY A 114 -7.59 -11.27 17.34
CA GLY A 114 -6.48 -10.40 17.75
C GLY A 114 -5.21 -10.57 16.90
N MET A 115 -4.89 -11.81 16.50
CA MET A 115 -3.74 -12.10 15.64
C MET A 115 -3.95 -11.64 14.19
N ASP A 116 -5.19 -11.65 13.68
CA ASP A 116 -5.50 -11.08 12.35
C ASP A 116 -5.28 -9.57 12.34
N TRP A 117 -5.67 -8.88 13.42
CA TRP A 117 -5.40 -7.46 13.55
C TRP A 117 -3.91 -7.13 13.63
N ILE A 118 -3.13 -7.96 14.34
CA ILE A 118 -1.66 -7.85 14.33
C ILE A 118 -1.11 -8.06 12.92
N ALA A 119 -1.59 -9.07 12.20
CA ALA A 119 -1.16 -9.33 10.82
C ALA A 119 -1.47 -8.16 9.87
N LEU A 120 -2.69 -7.61 9.92
CA LEU A 120 -3.08 -6.45 9.11
C LEU A 120 -2.28 -5.19 9.48
N SER A 121 -1.98 -5.01 10.76
CA SER A 121 -1.14 -3.89 11.22
C SER A 121 0.27 -4.00 10.65
N LEU A 122 0.87 -5.19 10.71
CA LEU A 122 2.20 -5.44 10.13
C LEU A 122 2.17 -5.23 8.60
N PHE A 123 1.18 -5.76 7.90
CA PHE A 123 0.97 -5.54 6.47
C PHE A 123 0.99 -4.05 6.10
N ALA A 124 0.28 -3.21 6.85
CA ALA A 124 0.20 -1.78 6.60
C ALA A 124 1.58 -1.11 6.44
N SER A 125 2.57 -1.53 7.23
CA SER A 125 3.93 -1.00 7.19
C SER A 125 4.92 -1.78 6.32
N CYS A 126 4.54 -2.98 5.89
CA CYS A 126 5.46 -3.94 5.29
C CYS A 126 5.25 -4.13 3.78
N HIS A 127 4.03 -3.95 3.26
CA HIS A 127 3.72 -4.27 1.86
C HIS A 127 4.51 -3.45 0.84
N ASP A 128 4.79 -2.18 1.16
CA ASP A 128 5.50 -1.23 0.29
C ASP A 128 6.92 -0.90 0.75
N LEU A 129 7.58 -1.79 1.51
CA LEU A 129 8.96 -1.58 1.94
C LEU A 129 9.91 -1.31 0.75
N ARG A 130 9.68 -1.97 -0.39
CA ARG A 130 10.53 -1.93 -1.57
C ARG A 130 9.74 -1.46 -2.79
N GLN A 131 10.14 -0.30 -3.35
CA GLN A 131 9.34 0.41 -4.36
C GLN A 131 10.11 0.81 -5.64
N ARG A 132 11.34 0.33 -5.79
CA ARG A 132 12.22 0.60 -6.94
C ARG A 132 12.84 -0.68 -7.52
N GLU A 133 12.23 -1.84 -7.29
CA GLU A 133 12.78 -3.08 -7.80
C GLU A 133 12.67 -3.16 -9.33
N VAL A 134 13.65 -3.79 -9.95
CA VAL A 134 13.63 -4.05 -11.38
C VAL A 134 12.51 -5.04 -11.66
N ILE A 135 11.63 -4.71 -12.62
CA ILE A 135 10.51 -5.56 -13.00
C ILE A 135 11.03 -6.89 -13.55
N ASP A 136 10.64 -7.96 -12.88
CA ASP A 136 10.66 -9.31 -13.39
C ASP A 136 9.23 -9.78 -13.67
N THR A 137 8.91 -9.98 -14.95
CA THR A 137 7.59 -10.43 -15.41
C THR A 137 7.44 -11.97 -15.38
N GLY A 138 8.41 -12.70 -14.81
CA GLY A 138 8.42 -14.16 -14.77
C GLY A 138 7.40 -14.77 -13.81
N HIS A 139 6.84 -13.99 -12.89
CA HIS A 139 5.96 -14.45 -11.81
C HIS A 139 4.74 -13.53 -11.64
N PRO A 140 3.61 -14.04 -11.11
CA PRO A 140 2.39 -13.26 -10.95
C PRO A 140 2.51 -12.19 -9.84
N VAL A 141 3.42 -12.39 -8.88
CA VAL A 141 3.72 -11.42 -7.82
C VAL A 141 4.73 -10.40 -8.36
N GLY A 142 4.44 -9.11 -8.17
CA GLY A 142 5.31 -8.04 -8.62
C GLY A 142 6.65 -8.03 -7.88
N SER A 143 7.68 -7.48 -8.51
CA SER A 143 9.04 -7.47 -7.94
C SER A 143 9.14 -6.63 -6.67
N ASN A 144 8.38 -5.54 -6.58
CA ASN A 144 8.29 -4.72 -5.38
C ASN A 144 7.70 -5.52 -4.21
N GLU A 145 6.57 -6.17 -4.43
CA GLU A 145 5.89 -7.01 -3.43
C GLU A 145 6.76 -8.19 -3.02
N ALA A 146 7.41 -8.86 -3.98
CA ALA A 146 8.33 -9.96 -3.71
C ALA A 146 9.52 -9.54 -2.84
N ALA A 147 10.10 -8.36 -3.10
CA ALA A 147 11.17 -7.81 -2.28
C ALA A 147 10.68 -7.35 -0.89
N SER A 148 9.48 -6.76 -0.82
CA SER A 148 8.82 -6.40 0.44
C SER A 148 8.54 -7.63 1.30
N ILE A 149 8.12 -8.76 0.72
CA ILE A 149 7.98 -10.04 1.42
C ILE A 149 9.34 -10.48 1.98
N ALA A 150 10.40 -10.46 1.17
CA ALA A 150 11.72 -10.87 1.61
C ALA A 150 12.22 -10.02 2.80
N GLU A 151 12.07 -8.71 2.73
CA GLU A 151 12.43 -7.80 3.83
C GLU A 151 11.54 -8.00 5.05
N THR A 152 10.23 -8.21 4.87
CA THR A 152 9.28 -8.46 5.96
C THR A 152 9.68 -9.66 6.79
N GLN A 153 10.02 -10.78 6.15
CA GLN A 153 10.44 -11.98 6.88
C GLN A 153 11.71 -11.73 7.71
N ARG A 154 12.66 -10.95 7.19
CA ARG A 154 13.89 -10.59 7.92
C ARG A 154 13.59 -9.65 9.08
N ILE A 155 12.65 -8.71 8.93
CA ILE A 155 12.18 -7.86 10.03
C ILE A 155 11.57 -8.71 11.14
N LEU A 156 10.70 -9.67 10.80
CA LEU A 156 10.11 -10.58 11.78
C LEU A 156 11.18 -11.39 12.52
N ASP A 157 12.15 -11.96 11.81
CA ASP A 157 13.27 -12.70 12.43
C ASP A 157 14.05 -11.80 13.42
N ARG A 158 14.28 -10.53 13.08
CA ARG A 158 14.99 -9.55 13.93
C ARG A 158 14.19 -9.13 15.16
N CYS A 159 12.87 -9.12 15.06
CA CYS A 159 11.97 -8.75 16.17
C CYS A 159 11.57 -9.96 17.03
N GLY A 160 12.26 -11.10 16.89
CA GLY A 160 12.10 -12.26 17.76
C GLY A 160 10.89 -13.13 17.43
N PHE A 161 10.35 -13.05 16.21
CA PHE A 161 9.37 -14.01 15.73
C PHE A 161 10.08 -15.28 15.22
N GLU A 162 9.54 -16.44 15.56
CA GLU A 162 10.13 -17.73 15.19
C GLU A 162 9.34 -18.34 14.03
N ARG A 163 10.00 -18.60 12.90
CA ARG A 163 9.35 -19.11 11.67
C ARG A 163 8.52 -20.38 11.86
N GLY A 164 8.90 -21.24 12.81
CA GLY A 164 8.15 -22.45 13.16
C GLY A 164 6.91 -22.16 14.00
N HIS A 165 7.09 -21.44 15.11
CA HIS A 165 6.01 -21.10 16.05
C HIS A 165 5.01 -20.11 15.44
N ASP A 166 5.50 -19.08 14.78
CA ASP A 166 4.72 -17.99 14.17
C ASP A 166 4.41 -18.23 12.69
N ARG A 167 4.52 -19.48 12.21
CA ARG A 167 4.36 -19.85 10.78
C ARG A 167 3.12 -19.25 10.12
N ALA A 168 1.99 -19.24 10.83
CA ALA A 168 0.73 -18.71 10.30
C ALA A 168 0.80 -17.19 10.03
N LEU A 169 1.53 -16.43 10.85
CA LEU A 169 1.72 -14.99 10.66
C LEU A 169 2.62 -14.70 9.46
N TYR A 170 3.74 -15.42 9.34
CA TYR A 170 4.63 -15.33 8.16
C TYR A 170 3.85 -15.62 6.88
N LEU A 171 3.08 -16.71 6.87
CA LEU A 171 2.27 -17.09 5.72
C LEU A 171 1.21 -16.04 5.38
N ALA A 172 0.52 -15.48 6.38
CA ALA A 172 -0.45 -14.42 6.18
C ALA A 172 0.19 -13.18 5.55
N LEU A 173 1.36 -12.74 6.05
CA LEU A 173 2.06 -11.58 5.49
C LEU A 173 2.56 -11.82 4.07
N ASP A 174 3.16 -12.98 3.79
CA ASP A 174 3.57 -13.36 2.43
C ASP A 174 2.38 -13.25 1.45
N ILE A 175 1.22 -13.79 1.83
CA ILE A 175 0.03 -13.87 0.98
C ILE A 175 -0.67 -12.51 0.86
N MET A 176 -0.75 -11.72 1.94
CA MET A 176 -1.33 -10.37 1.88
C MET A 176 -0.51 -9.43 0.99
N ILE A 177 0.82 -9.43 1.14
CA ILE A 177 1.71 -8.59 0.32
C ILE A 177 1.73 -9.08 -1.14
N ALA A 178 1.74 -10.39 -1.38
CA ALA A 178 1.58 -10.91 -2.74
C ALA A 178 0.23 -10.49 -3.34
N GLY A 179 -0.84 -10.53 -2.54
CA GLY A 179 -2.18 -10.16 -2.96
C GLY A 179 -2.35 -8.67 -3.32
N SER A 180 -1.57 -7.78 -2.71
CA SER A 180 -1.59 -6.34 -3.02
C SER A 180 -0.93 -6.00 -4.36
N THR A 181 -0.26 -6.95 -5.03
CA THR A 181 0.25 -6.76 -6.38
C THR A 181 -0.88 -6.27 -7.31
N PHE A 182 -0.73 -5.05 -7.84
CA PHE A 182 -1.68 -4.46 -8.77
C PHE A 182 -1.13 -4.57 -10.20
N ASP A 183 -1.76 -5.43 -11.02
CA ASP A 183 -1.54 -5.54 -12.46
C ASP A 183 -0.07 -5.78 -12.93
N ALA A 184 0.52 -6.90 -12.50
CA ALA A 184 1.93 -7.27 -12.75
C ALA A 184 2.31 -7.73 -14.18
N ASN A 185 1.55 -7.37 -15.23
CA ASN A 185 1.91 -7.80 -16.59
C ASN A 185 2.09 -6.62 -17.58
N PRO A 186 3.22 -5.90 -17.50
CA PRO A 186 3.61 -4.97 -18.54
C PRO A 186 3.89 -5.65 -19.89
N GLN A 187 3.41 -5.07 -20.99
CA GLN A 187 3.82 -5.52 -22.32
C GLN A 187 5.32 -5.26 -22.55
N ALA A 188 6.01 -6.21 -23.21
CA ALA A 188 7.46 -6.31 -23.32
C ALA A 188 8.22 -5.09 -23.90
N SER A 189 7.54 -4.11 -24.50
CA SER A 189 8.16 -2.94 -25.10
C SER A 189 8.31 -1.81 -24.07
N ASP A 190 9.39 -1.84 -23.27
CA ASP A 190 10.39 -0.75 -23.10
C ASP A 190 11.22 -0.85 -21.79
N ARG A 191 11.80 -2.02 -21.50
CA ARG A 191 12.51 -2.36 -20.24
C ARG A 191 13.63 -1.42 -19.73
N ARG A 192 14.02 -0.35 -20.45
CA ARG A 192 15.11 0.57 -20.06
C ARG A 192 14.66 1.98 -19.62
N THR A 193 13.40 2.36 -19.85
CA THR A 193 12.83 3.68 -19.50
C THR A 193 11.50 3.53 -18.75
N TYR A 194 11.33 2.39 -18.08
CA TYR A 194 10.04 1.87 -17.69
C TYR A 194 9.60 2.36 -16.29
N ASN A 195 8.43 2.99 -16.21
CA ASN A 195 7.85 3.44 -14.95
C ASN A 195 6.81 2.41 -14.48
N THR A 196 7.11 1.66 -13.42
CA THR A 196 6.18 0.68 -12.81
C THR A 196 4.84 1.31 -12.46
N ALA A 197 4.82 2.59 -12.10
CA ALA A 197 3.60 3.30 -11.76
C ALA A 197 2.75 3.72 -12.98
N GLU A 198 3.25 3.54 -14.22
CA GLU A 198 2.53 3.82 -15.48
C GLU A 198 1.81 2.58 -16.07
N VAL A 199 2.12 1.37 -15.57
CA VAL A 199 1.61 0.10 -16.09
C VAL A 199 0.37 -0.33 -15.32
N ILE A 200 -0.79 -0.14 -15.93
CA ILE A 200 -2.04 -0.75 -15.49
C ILE A 200 -2.76 -1.21 -16.76
N HIS A 201 -2.66 -2.49 -17.09
CA HIS A 201 -3.15 -3.03 -18.35
C HIS A 201 -4.44 -3.84 -18.30
N SER A 202 -4.88 -4.53 -17.23
CA SER A 202 -6.23 -5.15 -17.25
C SER A 202 -6.83 -5.78 -15.97
N GLY A 203 -6.12 -5.99 -14.86
CA GLY A 203 -6.56 -6.99 -13.87
C GLY A 203 -7.25 -6.50 -12.58
N GLY A 204 -6.94 -5.30 -12.09
CA GLY A 204 -7.16 -4.97 -10.68
C GLY A 204 -6.16 -5.70 -9.75
N PRO A 205 -6.45 -5.81 -8.44
CA PRO A 205 -5.55 -6.47 -7.49
C PRO A 205 -5.44 -7.98 -7.71
N LEU A 206 -4.29 -8.57 -7.38
CA LEU A 206 -4.05 -10.01 -7.49
C LEU A 206 -4.81 -10.84 -6.44
N ALA A 207 -5.13 -10.27 -5.28
CA ALA A 207 -5.70 -10.98 -4.13
C ALA A 207 -6.86 -11.95 -4.47
N PRO A 208 -7.89 -11.58 -5.25
CA PRO A 208 -8.99 -12.50 -5.62
C PRO A 208 -8.56 -13.71 -6.46
N ASN A 209 -7.41 -13.62 -7.12
CA ASN A 209 -6.90 -14.62 -8.05
C ASN A 209 -5.68 -15.36 -7.50
N LEU A 210 -5.07 -14.87 -6.42
CA LEU A 210 -3.80 -15.36 -5.88
C LEU A 210 -3.84 -16.86 -5.57
N GLY A 211 -4.91 -17.35 -4.94
CA GLY A 211 -5.07 -18.77 -4.64
C GLY A 211 -4.98 -19.66 -5.89
N ARG A 212 -5.62 -19.24 -6.98
CA ARG A 212 -5.59 -19.96 -8.26
C ARG A 212 -4.22 -19.89 -8.93
N GLU A 213 -3.59 -18.73 -8.91
CA GLU A 213 -2.25 -18.56 -9.48
C GLU A 213 -1.20 -19.38 -8.74
N MET A 214 -1.26 -19.40 -7.41
CA MET A 214 -0.33 -20.17 -6.60
C MET A 214 -0.55 -21.67 -6.74
N GLU A 215 -1.80 -22.16 -6.82
CA GLU A 215 -2.07 -23.58 -7.10
C GLU A 215 -1.53 -24.00 -8.48
N ARG A 216 -1.59 -23.10 -9.48
CA ARG A 216 -1.01 -23.32 -10.81
C ARG A 216 0.51 -23.45 -10.79
N ILE A 217 1.19 -22.67 -9.96
CA ILE A 217 2.66 -22.67 -9.85
C ILE A 217 3.16 -23.76 -8.90
N HIS A 218 2.42 -24.01 -7.82
CA HIS A 218 2.73 -24.95 -6.76
C HIS A 218 1.53 -25.88 -6.47
N PRO A 219 1.32 -26.95 -7.26
CA PRO A 219 0.20 -27.86 -7.07
C PRO A 219 0.16 -28.48 -5.66
N GLY A 220 -1.00 -28.41 -5.01
CA GLY A 220 -1.25 -28.91 -3.66
C GLY A 220 -0.91 -27.93 -2.54
N TRP A 221 -0.59 -26.67 -2.85
CA TRP A 221 -0.26 -25.63 -1.87
C TRP A 221 -1.42 -25.30 -0.91
N SER A 222 -2.65 -25.44 -1.38
CA SER A 222 -3.89 -25.05 -0.67
C SER A 222 -4.33 -25.97 0.48
N LYS A 223 -3.59 -27.03 0.82
CA LYS A 223 -4.09 -28.12 1.70
C LYS A 223 -4.05 -27.85 3.21
N THR A 224 -3.84 -26.61 3.67
CA THR A 224 -3.76 -26.28 5.11
C THR A 224 -4.69 -25.13 5.49
N PRO A 225 -5.39 -25.18 6.65
CA PRO A 225 -6.26 -24.10 7.12
C PRO A 225 -5.60 -22.72 7.21
N ASP A 226 -4.29 -22.68 7.48
CA ASP A 226 -3.55 -21.41 7.53
C ASP A 226 -3.53 -20.68 6.18
N VAL A 227 -3.58 -21.42 5.06
CA VAL A 227 -3.59 -20.83 3.71
C VAL A 227 -4.94 -20.19 3.41
N GLU A 228 -6.04 -20.85 3.78
CA GLU A 228 -7.40 -20.30 3.59
C GLU A 228 -7.56 -18.99 4.38
N ARG A 229 -7.20 -19.00 5.67
CA ARG A 229 -7.20 -17.78 6.49
C ARG A 229 -6.31 -16.68 5.90
N ALA A 230 -5.13 -17.02 5.40
CA ALA A 230 -4.22 -16.04 4.81
C ALA A 230 -4.78 -15.44 3.51
N LEU A 231 -5.45 -16.25 2.67
CA LEU A 231 -6.13 -15.77 1.46
C LEU A 231 -7.29 -14.82 1.81
N ASP A 232 -8.08 -15.13 2.83
CA ASP A 232 -9.14 -14.23 3.31
C ASP A 232 -8.57 -12.89 3.79
N LEU A 233 -7.46 -12.94 4.54
CA LEU A 233 -6.75 -11.73 4.96
C LEU A 233 -6.19 -10.94 3.77
N ALA A 234 -5.72 -11.59 2.70
CA ALA A 234 -5.25 -10.89 1.50
C ALA A 234 -6.35 -10.08 0.81
N LEU A 235 -7.59 -10.57 0.82
CA LEU A 235 -8.72 -9.81 0.29
C LEU A 235 -8.96 -8.53 1.10
N ILE A 236 -8.89 -8.63 2.44
CA ILE A 236 -9.05 -7.48 3.35
C ILE A 236 -7.87 -6.51 3.20
N ALA A 237 -6.64 -7.03 3.14
CA ALA A 237 -5.42 -6.25 2.98
C ALA A 237 -5.42 -5.47 1.66
N SER A 238 -5.82 -6.11 0.56
CA SER A 238 -6.01 -5.44 -0.73
C SER A 238 -7.03 -4.32 -0.65
N ASP A 239 -8.18 -4.54 0.02
CA ASP A 239 -9.19 -3.50 0.19
C ASP A 239 -8.70 -2.34 1.04
N LEU A 240 -7.88 -2.62 2.06
CA LEU A 240 -7.28 -1.60 2.92
C LEU A 240 -6.24 -0.78 2.16
N ASP A 241 -5.46 -1.37 1.27
CA ASP A 241 -4.47 -0.65 0.46
C ASP A 241 -5.14 0.27 -0.58
N THR A 242 -6.23 -0.19 -1.19
CA THR A 242 -6.96 0.58 -2.21
C THR A 242 -8.19 1.32 -1.67
N ALA A 243 -8.35 1.42 -0.34
CA ALA A 243 -9.55 1.99 0.29
C ALA A 243 -9.76 3.48 0.02
N ASN A 244 -8.76 4.18 -0.56
CA ASN A 244 -8.84 5.60 -0.89
C ASN A 244 -10.09 5.97 -1.69
N VAL A 245 -10.60 5.07 -2.52
CA VAL A 245 -11.84 5.28 -3.27
C VAL A 245 -13.08 5.49 -2.39
N GLY A 246 -13.07 4.94 -1.17
CA GLY A 246 -14.15 5.02 -0.18
C GLY A 246 -13.93 6.05 0.92
N GLU A 247 -12.91 6.88 0.81
CA GLU A 247 -12.59 7.97 1.73
C GLU A 247 -13.31 9.27 1.33
N SER A 248 -13.07 10.38 2.04
CA SER A 248 -13.61 11.66 1.60
C SER A 248 -13.06 12.02 0.21
N PHE A 249 -13.82 12.81 -0.56
CA PHE A 249 -13.39 13.15 -1.92
C PHE A 249 -12.08 13.94 -1.96
N ILE A 250 -11.78 14.73 -0.92
CA ILE A 250 -10.50 15.42 -0.77
C ILE A 250 -9.37 14.41 -0.58
N GLU A 251 -9.53 13.44 0.33
CA GLU A 251 -8.50 12.42 0.58
C GLU A 251 -8.26 11.54 -0.67
N LEU A 252 -9.31 11.16 -1.40
CA LEU A 252 -9.19 10.47 -2.68
C LEU A 252 -8.41 11.31 -3.70
N SER A 253 -8.73 12.60 -3.81
CA SER A 253 -8.07 13.51 -4.75
C SER A 253 -6.60 13.74 -4.40
N ASP A 254 -6.29 13.95 -3.12
CA ASP A 254 -4.92 14.13 -2.63
C ASP A 254 -4.09 12.86 -2.81
N SER A 255 -4.68 11.68 -2.53
CA SER A 255 -4.07 10.37 -2.78
C SER A 255 -3.71 10.22 -4.27
N SER A 256 -4.64 10.58 -5.17
CA SER A 256 -4.38 10.60 -6.62
C SER A 256 -3.28 11.58 -7.00
N ALA A 257 -3.30 12.81 -6.46
CA ALA A 257 -2.30 13.84 -6.75
C ALA A 257 -0.88 13.38 -6.35
N ARG A 258 -0.75 12.75 -5.17
CA ARG A 258 0.53 12.19 -4.70
C ARG A 258 1.04 11.07 -5.60
N LEU A 259 0.16 10.14 -5.99
CA LEU A 259 0.55 9.06 -6.91
C LEU A 259 0.93 9.62 -8.30
N ALA A 260 0.23 10.65 -8.78
CA ALA A 260 0.58 11.34 -10.02
C ALA A 260 1.96 12.01 -9.91
N GLY A 261 2.24 12.70 -8.79
CA GLY A 261 3.53 13.32 -8.53
C GLY A 261 4.67 12.31 -8.52
N GLU A 262 4.46 11.20 -7.83
CA GLU A 262 5.46 10.14 -7.76
C GLU A 262 5.71 9.48 -9.13
N ARG A 263 4.68 9.31 -9.97
CA ARG A 263 4.84 8.85 -11.35
C ARG A 263 5.79 9.76 -12.13
N GLU A 264 5.62 11.08 -12.03
CA GLU A 264 6.49 12.05 -12.70
C GLU A 264 7.93 11.99 -12.14
N MET A 265 8.09 11.91 -10.82
CA MET A 265 9.38 11.72 -10.17
C MET A 265 10.08 10.45 -10.68
N ARG A 266 9.39 9.30 -10.72
CA ARG A 266 9.94 8.03 -11.22
C ARG A 266 10.33 8.11 -12.70
N ALA A 267 9.65 8.94 -13.48
CA ALA A 267 9.99 9.21 -14.86
C ALA A 267 11.06 10.30 -15.07
N GLY A 268 11.61 10.85 -13.98
CA GLY A 268 12.63 11.90 -14.02
C GLY A 268 12.11 13.26 -14.51
N ARG A 269 10.80 13.49 -14.46
CA ARG A 269 10.16 14.74 -14.87
C ARG A 269 9.81 15.60 -13.65
N SER A 270 10.16 16.88 -13.71
CA SER A 270 9.78 17.86 -12.68
C SER A 270 8.34 18.31 -12.90
N LEU A 271 7.57 18.44 -11.81
CA LEU A 271 6.19 18.94 -11.86
C LEU A 271 6.10 20.37 -12.43
N ASP A 272 7.13 21.19 -12.29
CA ASP A 272 7.17 22.55 -12.86
C ASP A 272 7.46 22.55 -14.37
N SER A 273 7.81 21.40 -14.94
CA SER A 273 8.02 21.25 -16.37
C SER A 273 6.72 21.10 -17.13
N VAL A 274 6.64 21.76 -18.29
CA VAL A 274 5.54 21.56 -19.26
C VAL A 274 5.48 20.12 -19.78
N ALA A 275 6.59 19.38 -19.73
CA ALA A 275 6.62 17.96 -20.10
C ALA A 275 5.77 17.09 -19.16
N SER A 276 5.49 17.54 -17.93
CA SER A 276 4.63 16.83 -16.97
C SER A 276 3.15 17.18 -17.09
N GLY A 277 2.78 18.28 -17.77
CA GLY A 277 1.40 18.75 -17.84
C GLY A 277 0.45 17.70 -18.43
N ALA A 278 0.68 17.29 -19.67
CA ALA A 278 -0.20 16.34 -20.35
C ALA A 278 -0.25 14.94 -19.69
N PRO A 279 0.87 14.32 -19.26
CA PRO A 279 0.85 13.06 -18.51
C PRO A 279 0.04 13.14 -17.21
N MET A 280 0.23 14.21 -16.41
CA MET A 280 -0.52 14.40 -15.18
C MET A 280 -2.01 14.56 -15.46
N LEU A 281 -2.39 15.41 -16.43
CA LEU A 281 -3.80 15.60 -16.80
C LEU A 281 -4.44 14.28 -17.25
N GLY A 282 -3.73 13.47 -18.04
CA GLY A 282 -4.20 12.15 -18.44
C GLY A 282 -4.42 11.22 -17.26
N PHE A 283 -3.51 11.23 -16.29
CA PHE A 283 -3.60 10.42 -15.08
C PHE A 283 -4.76 10.84 -14.17
N VAL A 284 -4.83 12.11 -13.77
CA VAL A 284 -5.85 12.60 -12.80
C VAL A 284 -7.26 12.67 -13.38
N THR A 285 -7.40 12.46 -14.69
CA THR A 285 -8.71 12.35 -15.37
C THR A 285 -9.00 10.91 -15.80
N GLY A 286 -8.67 10.53 -17.03
CA GLY A 286 -8.99 9.21 -17.58
C GLY A 286 -8.35 8.06 -16.82
N GLY A 287 -7.14 8.26 -16.28
CA GLY A 287 -6.49 7.28 -15.41
C GLY A 287 -7.29 7.01 -14.14
N GLN A 288 -7.75 8.06 -13.46
CA GLN A 288 -8.56 7.94 -12.25
C GLN A 288 -9.96 7.38 -12.52
N GLU A 289 -10.62 7.79 -13.61
CA GLU A 289 -11.90 7.18 -14.01
C GLU A 289 -11.74 5.66 -14.21
N ARG A 290 -10.70 5.24 -14.95
CA ARG A 290 -10.42 3.82 -15.19
C ARG A 290 -10.11 3.07 -13.90
N TYR A 291 -9.23 3.62 -13.04
CA TYR A 291 -8.94 3.04 -11.73
C TYR A 291 -10.21 2.85 -10.90
N PHE A 292 -11.02 3.90 -10.80
CA PHE A 292 -12.19 3.93 -9.93
C PHE A 292 -13.33 3.01 -10.41
N PHE A 293 -13.65 3.04 -11.71
CA PHE A 293 -14.82 2.35 -12.26
C PHE A 293 -14.51 0.96 -12.81
N ASP A 294 -13.38 0.78 -13.47
CA ASP A 294 -13.11 -0.45 -14.23
C ASP A 294 -12.30 -1.44 -13.40
N LEU A 295 -11.31 -0.95 -12.68
CA LEU A 295 -10.28 -1.77 -12.03
C LEU A 295 -10.54 -2.02 -10.55
N HIS A 296 -10.91 -0.99 -9.80
CA HIS A 296 -11.14 -1.13 -8.37
C HIS A 296 -12.47 -1.84 -8.08
N ARG A 297 -12.40 -2.94 -7.33
CA ARG A 297 -13.55 -3.59 -6.67
C ARG A 297 -13.13 -3.98 -5.27
N PHE A 298 -14.06 -3.92 -4.31
CA PHE A 298 -13.80 -4.50 -3.01
C PHE A 298 -13.74 -6.03 -3.15
N CYS A 299 -12.69 -6.62 -2.61
CA CYS A 299 -12.33 -8.02 -2.71
C CYS A 299 -12.87 -8.81 -1.52
N SER A 300 -13.19 -8.15 -0.41
CA SER A 300 -13.72 -8.76 0.81
C SER A 300 -15.10 -8.19 1.20
N PRO A 301 -15.99 -9.00 1.81
CA PRO A 301 -17.24 -8.49 2.38
C PRO A 301 -17.01 -7.42 3.47
N LEU A 302 -15.89 -7.51 4.19
CA LEU A 302 -15.53 -6.55 5.23
C LEU A 302 -15.19 -5.18 4.65
N GLY A 303 -14.33 -5.14 3.62
CA GLY A 303 -13.96 -3.92 2.92
C GLY A 303 -15.16 -3.28 2.24
N GLU A 304 -15.98 -4.08 1.56
CA GLU A 304 -17.22 -3.61 0.93
C GLU A 304 -18.16 -2.96 1.97
N ARG A 305 -18.41 -3.64 3.10
CA ARG A 305 -19.28 -3.10 4.16
C ARG A 305 -18.83 -1.73 4.68
N VAL A 306 -17.53 -1.49 4.82
CA VAL A 306 -16.99 -0.27 5.42
C VAL A 306 -16.82 0.86 4.40
N TYR A 307 -16.41 0.54 3.17
CA TYR A 307 -15.95 1.54 2.20
C TYR A 307 -16.87 1.73 0.99
N ALA A 308 -17.80 0.81 0.70
CA ALA A 308 -18.64 0.90 -0.51
C ALA A 308 -19.55 2.13 -0.54
N ALA A 309 -20.10 2.54 0.60
CA ALA A 309 -20.93 3.75 0.68
C ALA A 309 -20.12 5.01 0.31
N GLY A 310 -18.88 5.13 0.79
CA GLY A 310 -17.98 6.23 0.41
C GLY A 310 -17.63 6.19 -1.07
N LYS A 311 -17.35 5.00 -1.62
CA LYS A 311 -17.08 4.83 -3.06
C LYS A 311 -18.28 5.26 -3.89
N ALA A 312 -19.50 4.86 -3.50
CA ALA A 312 -20.71 5.29 -4.20
C ALA A 312 -20.88 6.82 -4.17
N ALA A 313 -20.63 7.46 -3.03
CA ALA A 313 -20.72 8.92 -2.88
C ALA A 313 -19.68 9.70 -3.71
N ASN A 314 -18.52 9.11 -3.98
CA ASN A 314 -17.46 9.73 -4.78
C ASN A 314 -17.65 9.55 -6.30
N ALA A 315 -18.51 8.64 -6.76
CA ALA A 315 -18.61 8.26 -8.16
C ALA A 315 -18.87 9.45 -9.10
N ASP A 316 -19.91 10.25 -8.81
CA ASP A 316 -20.24 11.39 -9.68
C ASP A 316 -19.19 12.50 -9.58
N LYS A 317 -18.56 12.66 -8.41
CA LYS A 317 -17.48 13.64 -8.18
C LYS A 317 -16.24 13.31 -9.01
N VAL A 318 -15.87 12.03 -9.15
CA VAL A 318 -14.74 11.60 -10.01
C VAL A 318 -14.98 11.94 -11.48
N ARG A 319 -16.21 11.72 -11.98
CA ARG A 319 -16.59 12.09 -13.36
C ARG A 319 -16.59 13.59 -13.56
N GLU A 320 -17.19 14.32 -12.63
CA GLU A 320 -17.27 15.79 -12.69
C GLU A 320 -15.89 16.45 -12.62
N MET A 321 -15.00 15.96 -11.75
CA MET A 321 -13.59 16.36 -11.69
C MET A 321 -12.92 16.20 -13.05
N SER A 322 -13.06 15.01 -13.65
CA SER A 322 -12.45 14.70 -14.94
C SER A 322 -12.98 15.58 -16.06
N LEU A 323 -14.29 15.86 -16.07
CA LEU A 323 -14.93 16.76 -17.04
C LEU A 323 -14.42 18.20 -16.90
N ARG A 324 -14.39 18.74 -15.67
CA ARG A 324 -13.94 20.12 -15.41
C ARG A 324 -12.48 20.32 -15.75
N LEU A 325 -11.61 19.38 -15.38
CA LEU A 325 -10.18 19.45 -15.72
C LEU A 325 -9.98 19.36 -17.23
N ARG A 326 -10.65 18.44 -17.93
CA ARG A 326 -10.57 18.37 -19.40
C ARG A 326 -11.02 19.67 -20.05
N ALA A 327 -12.10 20.28 -19.56
CA ALA A 327 -12.60 21.55 -20.08
C ALA A 327 -11.63 22.71 -19.84
N GLU A 328 -11.04 22.81 -18.64
CA GLU A 328 -10.08 23.88 -18.29
C GLU A 328 -8.83 23.87 -19.19
N PHE A 329 -8.36 22.67 -19.57
CA PHE A 329 -7.16 22.50 -20.38
C PHE A 329 -7.43 22.24 -21.87
N ALA A 330 -8.69 22.19 -22.32
CA ALA A 330 -9.06 21.82 -23.70
C ALA A 330 -8.46 22.77 -24.75
N GLU A 331 -8.50 24.07 -24.49
CA GLU A 331 -8.04 25.12 -25.42
C GLU A 331 -6.57 25.50 -25.20
N ARG A 332 -5.89 24.88 -24.22
CA ARG A 332 -4.49 25.16 -23.91
C ARG A 332 -3.59 24.25 -24.73
N ALA A 333 -2.55 24.80 -25.33
CA ALA A 333 -1.54 23.99 -26.00
C ALA A 333 -0.83 23.08 -24.97
N LYS A 334 -0.50 21.84 -25.35
CA LYS A 334 0.08 20.85 -24.41
C LYS A 334 1.44 21.28 -23.82
N ASP A 335 2.14 22.17 -24.50
CA ASP A 335 3.41 22.77 -24.09
C ASP A 335 3.24 24.07 -23.29
N SER A 336 2.00 24.47 -22.96
CA SER A 336 1.70 25.72 -22.27
C SER A 336 1.31 25.58 -20.80
N TYR A 337 1.37 24.37 -20.23
CA TYR A 337 1.06 24.13 -18.82
C TYR A 337 1.91 23.01 -18.23
N SER A 338 2.26 23.17 -16.96
CA SER A 338 3.08 22.24 -16.18
C SER A 338 2.23 21.20 -15.44
N GLY A 339 2.87 20.18 -14.88
CA GLY A 339 2.21 19.26 -13.94
C GLY A 339 1.68 19.99 -12.70
N ALA A 340 2.42 20.97 -12.19
CA ALA A 340 2.01 21.80 -11.06
C ALA A 340 0.75 22.63 -11.36
N ASP A 341 0.55 23.07 -12.60
CA ASP A 341 -0.70 23.73 -13.02
C ASP A 341 -1.90 22.77 -12.93
N VAL A 342 -1.72 21.52 -13.38
CA VAL A 342 -2.76 20.49 -13.32
C VAL A 342 -3.11 20.15 -11.88
N LEU A 343 -2.11 19.97 -11.00
CA LEU A 343 -2.36 19.69 -9.57
C LEU A 343 -3.10 20.83 -8.87
N ARG A 344 -2.73 22.09 -9.14
CA ARG A 344 -3.45 23.26 -8.59
C ARG A 344 -4.91 23.30 -9.04
N ALA A 345 -5.16 23.02 -10.33
CA ALA A 345 -6.51 22.95 -10.87
C ALA A 345 -7.30 21.80 -10.23
N GLN A 346 -6.70 20.61 -10.10
CA GLN A 346 -7.31 19.44 -9.45
C GLN A 346 -7.71 19.76 -8.00
N GLN A 347 -6.80 20.33 -7.22
CA GLN A 347 -7.07 20.69 -5.82
C GLN A 347 -8.24 21.67 -5.72
N ARG A 348 -8.26 22.72 -6.55
CA ARG A 348 -9.37 23.68 -6.58
C ARG A 348 -10.71 23.00 -6.89
N VAL A 349 -10.74 22.17 -7.94
CA VAL A 349 -11.96 21.45 -8.32
C VAL A 349 -12.38 20.44 -7.23
N ALA A 350 -11.44 19.83 -6.51
CA ALA A 350 -11.75 18.89 -5.43
C ALA A 350 -12.50 19.60 -4.29
N TRP A 351 -12.04 20.79 -3.90
CA TRP A 351 -12.69 21.62 -2.90
C TRP A 351 -14.08 22.08 -3.33
N ASP A 352 -14.27 22.42 -4.60
CA ASP A 352 -15.58 22.82 -5.14
C ASP A 352 -16.60 21.66 -5.18
N LEU A 353 -16.12 20.41 -5.13
CA LEU A 353 -16.93 19.18 -5.22
C LEU A 353 -17.14 18.51 -3.85
N GLN A 354 -16.60 19.05 -2.75
CA GLN A 354 -16.84 18.52 -1.41
C GLN A 354 -18.32 18.63 -1.03
#